data_AF-A0A1Q7Y7G5-F1
#
_entry.id   AF-A0A1Q7Y7G5-F1
#
_cell.length_a   1.000
_cell.length_b   1.000
_cell.length_c   1.000
_cell.angle_alpha   90.00
_cell.angle_beta   90.00
_cell.angle_gamma   90.00
#
_symmetry.space_group_name_H-M   'P 1'
#
loop_
_entity.id
_entity.type
_entity.pdbx_description
1 polymer ?
#
loop_
_entity_poly.entity_id
_entity_poly.type
_entity_poly.pdbx_seq_one_letter_code
_entity_poly.pdbx_strand_id
1 'polypeptide(L)'
;MPYKDPVARRKYSREYNRRRYNEDDQYRSAHMTRVVNSRRKSRKLLQEAIIKYLHTHPCVDCGEADVLVLDFDHVRGGKVFNISEAMHKCYGVATLMAEIAKCEVRCANCHRRRTAKVRGHWKMLF
;
A
#
# COMPACT_ATOMS: atom_id res chain seq x y z
N MET A 1 -22.00 -26.02 21.71
CA MET A 1 -21.61 -24.73 21.08
C MET A 1 -22.58 -23.64 21.55
N PRO A 2 -22.12 -22.44 21.98
CA PRO A 2 -22.98 -21.42 22.57
C PRO A 2 -23.80 -20.74 21.47
N TYR A 3 -25.04 -21.18 21.25
CA TYR A 3 -25.77 -20.91 19.99
C TYR A 3 -26.86 -19.83 20.05
N LYS A 4 -26.88 -18.94 21.06
CA LYS A 4 -27.86 -17.82 21.10
C LYS A 4 -27.29 -16.43 21.40
N ASP A 5 -26.14 -16.31 22.05
CA ASP A 5 -25.48 -15.01 22.30
C ASP A 5 -24.39 -14.71 21.25
N PRO A 6 -24.54 -13.65 20.43
CA PRO A 6 -23.54 -13.23 19.45
C PRO A 6 -22.17 -12.91 20.05
N VAL A 7 -22.11 -12.36 21.27
CA VAL A 7 -20.86 -11.98 21.94
C VAL A 7 -20.11 -13.23 22.40
N ALA A 8 -20.78 -14.13 23.13
CA ALA A 8 -20.21 -15.42 23.53
C ALA A 8 -19.75 -16.25 22.32
N ARG A 9 -20.52 -16.26 21.22
CA ARG A 9 -20.13 -16.95 19.98
C ARG A 9 -18.85 -16.38 19.37
N ARG A 10 -18.70 -15.06 19.31
CA ARG A 10 -17.47 -14.39 18.82
C ARG A 10 -16.26 -14.72 19.70
N LYS A 11 -16.43 -14.69 21.03
CA LYS A 11 -15.37 -15.04 21.97
C LYS A 11 -14.91 -16.49 21.79
N TYR A 12 -15.86 -17.42 21.77
CA TYR A 12 -15.58 -18.85 21.54
C TYR A 12 -14.85 -19.10 20.22
N SER A 13 -15.30 -18.48 19.12
CA SER A 13 -14.65 -18.64 17.82
C SER A 13 -13.21 -18.11 17.80
N ARG A 14 -12.95 -16.96 18.45
CA ARG A 14 -11.60 -16.40 18.60
C ARG A 14 -10.69 -17.34 19.39
N GLU A 15 -11.16 -17.85 20.52
CA GLU A 15 -10.40 -18.78 21.37
C GLU A 15 -10.13 -20.10 20.64
N TYR A 16 -11.13 -20.68 19.99
CA TYR A 16 -11.00 -21.89 19.18
C TYR A 16 -9.96 -21.71 18.06
N ASN A 17 -10.05 -20.64 17.28
CA ASN A 17 -9.11 -20.38 16.19
C ASN A 17 -7.69 -20.12 16.70
N ARG A 18 -7.55 -19.37 17.81
CA ARG A 18 -6.24 -19.13 18.46
C ARG A 18 -5.61 -20.45 18.90
N ARG A 19 -6.38 -21.28 19.58
CA ARG A 19 -5.93 -22.60 20.05
C ARG A 19 -5.51 -23.48 18.88
N ARG A 20 -6.37 -23.61 17.87
CA ARG A 20 -6.08 -24.35 16.63
C ARG A 20 -4.81 -23.85 15.95
N TYR A 21 -4.62 -22.54 15.83
CA TYR A 21 -3.40 -21.98 15.22
C TYR A 21 -2.11 -22.29 16.01
N ASN A 22 -2.21 -22.38 17.34
CA ASN A 22 -1.07 -22.62 18.21
C ASN A 22 -0.72 -24.12 18.36
N GLU A 23 -1.74 -24.99 18.40
CA GLU A 23 -1.60 -26.42 18.73
C GLU A 23 -1.51 -27.32 17.48
N ASP A 24 -2.07 -26.90 16.34
CA ASP A 24 -2.10 -27.69 15.10
C ASP A 24 -1.08 -27.15 14.08
N ASP A 25 0.09 -27.78 14.05
CA ASP A 25 1.20 -27.43 13.18
C ASP A 25 0.85 -27.55 11.68
N GLN A 26 0.05 -28.56 11.30
CA GLN A 26 -0.38 -28.74 9.91
C GLN A 26 -1.31 -27.60 9.50
N TYR A 27 -2.27 -27.24 10.35
CA TYR A 27 -3.14 -26.09 10.13
C TYR A 27 -2.35 -24.78 10.05
N ARG A 28 -1.41 -24.55 10.97
CA ARG A 28 -0.56 -23.35 10.99
C ARG A 28 0.25 -23.23 9.70
N SER A 29 0.91 -24.30 9.28
CA SER A 29 1.70 -24.34 8.05
C SER A 29 0.82 -24.05 6.82
N ALA A 30 -0.30 -24.77 6.66
CA ALA A 30 -1.23 -24.55 5.57
C ALA A 30 -1.84 -23.13 5.58
N HIS A 31 -2.13 -22.58 6.76
CA HIS A 31 -2.58 -21.20 6.92
C HIS A 31 -1.51 -20.20 6.46
N MET A 32 -0.26 -20.37 6.88
CA MET A 32 0.87 -19.52 6.44
C MET A 32 1.05 -19.56 4.93
N THR A 33 1.02 -20.75 4.30
CA THR A 33 1.09 -20.88 2.84
C THR A 33 -0.04 -20.11 2.16
N ARG A 34 -1.28 -20.21 2.66
CA ARG A 34 -2.42 -19.45 2.12
C ARG A 34 -2.24 -17.94 2.26
N VAL A 35 -1.77 -17.47 3.42
CA VAL A 35 -1.52 -16.04 3.68
C VAL A 35 -0.44 -15.50 2.73
N VAL A 36 0.68 -16.22 2.57
CA VAL A 36 1.75 -15.83 1.65
C VAL A 36 1.25 -15.76 0.20
N ASN A 37 0.51 -16.79 -0.25
CA ASN A 37 -0.04 -16.83 -1.60
C ASN A 37 -1.08 -15.72 -1.84
N SER A 38 -1.94 -15.45 -0.85
CA SER A 38 -2.91 -14.35 -0.91
C SER A 38 -2.21 -12.99 -1.00
N ARG A 39 -1.21 -12.73 -0.15
CA ARG A 39 -0.41 -11.50 -0.18
C ARG A 39 0.32 -11.32 -1.51
N ARG A 40 0.88 -12.39 -2.07
CA ARG A 40 1.53 -12.35 -3.40
C ARG A 40 0.55 -11.94 -4.49
N LYS A 41 -0.67 -12.51 -4.49
CA LYS A 41 -1.73 -12.14 -5.44
C LYS A 41 -2.15 -10.68 -5.28
N SER A 42 -2.41 -10.25 -4.04
CA SER A 42 -2.78 -8.86 -3.75
C SER A 42 -1.70 -7.88 -4.19
N ARG A 43 -0.42 -8.17 -3.89
CA ARG A 43 0.70 -7.33 -4.32
C ARG A 43 0.78 -7.22 -5.84
N LYS A 44 0.59 -8.31 -6.57
CA LYS A 44 0.60 -8.30 -8.03
C LYS A 44 -0.47 -7.38 -8.60
N LEU A 45 -1.71 -7.46 -8.11
CA LEU A 45 -2.81 -6.59 -8.54
C LEU A 45 -2.52 -5.11 -8.26
N LEU A 46 -1.91 -4.81 -7.11
CA LEU A 46 -1.54 -3.45 -6.76
C LEU A 46 -0.40 -2.91 -7.63
N GLN A 47 0.61 -3.74 -7.91
CA GLN A 47 1.70 -3.40 -8.83
C GLN A 47 1.19 -3.11 -10.24
N GLU A 48 0.30 -3.98 -10.76
CA GLU A 48 -0.33 -3.80 -12.07
C GLU A 48 -1.13 -2.48 -12.12
N ALA A 49 -1.89 -2.15 -11.07
CA ALA A 49 -2.63 -0.89 -10.99
C ALA A 49 -1.70 0.34 -11.00
N ILE A 50 -0.60 0.31 -10.22
CA ILE A 50 0.38 1.40 -10.18
C ILE A 50 1.06 1.58 -11.53
N ILE A 51 1.59 0.49 -12.11
CA ILE A 51 2.32 0.54 -13.37
C ILE A 51 1.42 1.05 -14.48
N LYS A 52 0.18 0.54 -14.57
CA LYS A 52 -0.81 1.02 -15.55
C LYS A 52 -1.09 2.52 -15.40
N TYR A 53 -1.20 3.01 -14.16
CA TYR A 53 -1.40 4.43 -13.90
C TYR A 53 -0.18 5.25 -14.37
N LEU A 54 1.02 4.88 -13.95
CA LEU A 54 2.25 5.61 -14.28
C LEU A 54 2.53 5.67 -15.79
N HIS A 55 2.20 4.61 -16.56
CA HIS A 55 2.35 4.62 -18.03
C HIS A 55 1.54 5.69 -18.76
N THR A 56 0.50 6.25 -18.11
CA THR A 56 -0.37 7.27 -18.70
C THR A 56 -0.23 8.63 -18.04
N HIS A 57 0.66 8.74 -17.04
CA HIS A 57 0.83 9.94 -16.22
C HIS A 57 2.32 10.27 -16.12
N PRO A 58 2.91 10.95 -17.12
CA PRO A 58 4.29 11.40 -17.04
C PRO A 58 4.48 12.43 -15.94
N CYS A 59 5.73 12.75 -15.62
CA CYS A 59 6.11 13.78 -14.67
C CYS A 59 5.43 15.12 -15.01
N VAL A 60 4.64 15.66 -14.08
CA VAL A 60 3.90 16.92 -14.29
C VAL A 60 4.81 18.13 -14.51
N ASP A 61 6.06 18.08 -14.06
CA ASP A 61 6.98 19.23 -14.15
C ASP A 61 7.88 19.18 -15.40
N CYS A 62 8.25 17.99 -15.90
CA CYS A 62 9.24 17.86 -16.98
C CYS A 62 8.88 16.87 -18.09
N GLY A 63 7.73 16.21 -18.01
CA GLY A 63 7.24 15.27 -19.04
C GLY A 63 7.95 13.91 -19.09
N GLU A 64 8.87 13.61 -18.16
CA GLU A 64 9.50 12.28 -18.06
C GLU A 64 8.45 11.17 -17.99
N ALA A 65 8.62 10.12 -18.78
CA ALA A 65 7.66 9.03 -18.94
C ALA A 65 8.21 7.66 -18.50
N ASP A 66 9.50 7.56 -18.20
CA ASP A 66 10.09 6.34 -17.66
C ASP A 66 9.52 6.05 -16.26
N VAL A 67 8.63 5.06 -16.21
CA VAL A 67 7.94 4.59 -14.99
C VAL A 67 8.92 4.25 -13.86
N LEU A 68 10.16 3.84 -14.16
CA LEU A 68 11.16 3.49 -13.14
C LEU A 68 11.61 4.70 -12.30
N VAL A 69 11.52 5.91 -12.85
CA VAL A 69 11.95 7.15 -12.16
C VAL A 69 10.77 7.98 -11.67
N LEU A 70 9.53 7.54 -11.87
CA LEU A 70 8.33 8.24 -11.44
C LEU A 70 7.91 7.88 -10.03
N ASP A 71 7.55 8.90 -9.26
CA ASP A 71 7.09 8.84 -7.88
C ASP A 71 5.75 9.56 -7.73
N PHE A 72 4.98 9.15 -6.70
CA PHE A 72 3.74 9.82 -6.29
C PHE A 72 4.04 10.90 -5.25
N ASP A 73 3.94 12.17 -5.64
CA ASP A 73 4.09 13.32 -4.77
C ASP A 73 2.72 13.75 -4.21
N HIS A 74 2.55 13.70 -2.89
CA HIS A 74 1.29 14.08 -2.25
C HIS A 74 1.17 15.60 -2.19
N VAL A 75 0.26 16.16 -2.98
CA VAL A 75 0.09 17.62 -3.11
C VAL A 75 -1.24 18.15 -2.58
N ARG A 76 -2.23 17.29 -2.38
CA ARG A 76 -3.59 17.68 -1.99
C ARG A 76 -4.19 16.68 -1.01
N GLY A 77 -5.13 17.15 -0.20
CA GLY A 77 -5.84 16.32 0.78
C GLY A 77 -4.95 15.81 1.92
N GLY A 78 -5.60 15.32 2.97
CA GLY A 78 -4.90 14.61 4.05
C GLY A 78 -4.38 13.27 3.55
N LYS A 79 -3.06 13.10 3.60
CA LYS A 79 -2.41 11.81 3.38
C LYS A 79 -2.82 10.84 4.48
N VAL A 80 -3.35 9.69 4.10
CA VAL A 80 -3.74 8.62 5.03
C VAL A 80 -2.62 7.60 5.15
N PHE A 81 -1.91 7.30 4.06
CA PHE A 81 -0.79 6.34 4.05
C PHE A 81 0.19 6.62 2.91
N ASN A 82 1.37 5.99 2.94
CA ASN A 82 2.29 6.01 1.80
C ASN A 82 1.86 5.01 0.73
N ILE A 83 2.02 5.33 -0.56
CA ILE A 83 1.74 4.37 -1.64
C ILE A 83 2.55 3.07 -1.50
N SER A 84 3.80 3.16 -1.02
CA SER A 84 4.63 1.99 -0.69
C SER A 84 4.04 1.13 0.43
N GLU A 85 3.40 1.74 1.43
CA GLU A 85 2.76 1.05 2.54
C GLU A 85 1.59 0.18 2.07
N ALA A 86 0.85 0.62 1.05
CA ALA A 86 -0.21 -0.17 0.44
C ALA A 86 0.30 -1.51 -0.12
N MET A 87 1.53 -1.55 -0.66
CA MET A 87 2.16 -2.79 -1.16
C MET A 87 2.54 -3.76 -0.04
N HIS A 88 3.01 -3.22 1.09
CA HIS A 88 3.43 -4.02 2.24
C HIS A 88 2.22 -4.56 3.02
N LYS A 89 1.21 -3.71 3.24
CA LYS A 89 -0.01 -4.05 3.98
C LYS A 89 -1.10 -4.69 3.11
N CYS A 90 -0.88 -4.83 1.80
CA CYS A 90 -1.80 -5.44 0.84
C CYS A 90 -3.20 -4.79 0.88
N TYR A 91 -3.24 -3.46 0.76
CA TYR A 91 -4.51 -2.73 0.70
C TYR A 91 -5.32 -3.10 -0.55
N GLY A 92 -6.61 -2.77 -0.55
CA GLY A 92 -7.45 -2.94 -1.75
C GLY A 92 -7.06 -1.95 -2.85
N VAL A 93 -7.23 -2.36 -4.11
CA VAL A 93 -6.96 -1.50 -5.28
C VAL A 93 -7.76 -0.20 -5.21
N ALA A 94 -9.04 -0.25 -4.85
CA ALA A 94 -9.87 0.95 -4.71
C ALA A 94 -9.31 1.94 -3.67
N THR A 95 -8.86 1.43 -2.52
CA THR A 95 -8.23 2.24 -1.46
C THR A 95 -6.94 2.87 -1.95
N LEU A 96 -6.09 2.10 -2.64
CA LEU A 96 -4.86 2.59 -3.26
C LEU A 96 -5.16 3.71 -4.26
N MET A 97 -6.10 3.50 -5.18
CA MET A 97 -6.42 4.47 -6.23
C MET A 97 -7.00 5.77 -5.64
N ALA A 98 -7.78 5.68 -4.57
CA ALA A 98 -8.28 6.84 -3.84
C ALA A 98 -7.15 7.68 -3.22
N GLU A 99 -6.07 7.03 -2.75
CA GLU A 99 -4.88 7.74 -2.27
C GLU A 99 -4.05 8.31 -3.44
N ILE A 100 -3.87 7.55 -4.53
CA ILE A 100 -3.19 8.03 -5.74
C ILE A 100 -3.87 9.28 -6.32
N ALA A 101 -5.19 9.38 -6.25
CA ALA A 101 -5.93 10.56 -6.71
C ALA A 101 -5.53 11.86 -5.98
N LYS A 102 -4.91 11.75 -4.79
CA LYS A 102 -4.37 12.88 -4.01
C LYS A 102 -2.94 13.26 -4.39
N CYS A 103 -2.33 12.50 -5.28
CA CYS A 103 -0.94 12.67 -5.71
C CYS A 103 -0.85 13.33 -7.09
N GLU A 104 0.28 13.96 -7.34
CA GLU A 104 0.79 14.23 -8.68
C GLU A 104 1.93 13.25 -8.98
N VAL A 105 2.07 12.87 -10.26
CA VAL A 105 3.20 12.05 -10.68
C VAL A 105 4.38 12.96 -11.00
N ARG A 106 5.53 12.72 -10.38
CA ARG A 106 6.77 13.47 -10.60
C ARG A 106 7.94 12.52 -10.73
N CYS A 107 8.93 12.85 -11.56
CA CYS A 107 10.18 12.11 -11.53
C CYS A 107 10.96 12.42 -10.24
N ALA A 108 11.80 11.48 -9.81
CA ALA A 108 12.61 11.59 -8.59
C ALA A 108 13.44 12.88 -8.53
N ASN A 109 13.94 13.35 -9.67
CA ASN A 109 14.72 14.58 -9.77
C ASN A 109 13.86 15.84 -9.54
N CYS A 110 12.70 15.95 -10.19
CA CYS A 110 11.78 17.07 -9.99
C CYS A 110 11.20 17.08 -8.58
N HIS A 111 10.86 15.91 -8.04
CA HIS A 111 10.40 15.77 -6.66
C HIS A 111 11.44 16.24 -5.65
N ARG A 112 12.72 15.86 -5.82
CA ARG A 112 13.84 16.33 -4.99
C ARG A 112 14.02 17.85 -5.08
N ARG A 113 13.96 18.42 -6.29
CA ARG A 113 14.06 19.87 -6.51
C ARG A 113 12.90 20.63 -5.85
N ARG A 114 11.66 20.14 -5.99
CA ARG A 114 10.48 20.72 -5.33
C ARG A 114 10.63 20.70 -3.81
N THR A 115 11.01 19.56 -3.25
CA THR A 115 11.25 19.43 -1.80
C THR A 115 12.34 20.40 -1.33
N ALA A 116 13.44 20.51 -2.07
CA ALA A 116 14.52 21.45 -1.76
C ALA A 116 14.02 22.91 -1.76
N LYS A 117 13.24 23.30 -2.77
CA LYS A 117 12.61 24.62 -2.88
C LYS A 117 11.70 24.93 -1.69
N VAL A 118 10.78 24.01 -1.37
CA VAL A 118 9.80 24.20 -0.29
C VAL A 118 10.46 24.27 1.09
N ARG A 119 11.52 23.49 1.31
CA ARG A 119 12.20 23.41 2.62
C ARG A 119 13.37 24.38 2.79
N GLY A 120 13.67 25.21 1.79
CA GLY A 120 14.80 26.15 1.86
C GLY A 120 16.16 25.44 1.96
N HIS A 121 16.40 24.42 1.12
CA HIS A 121 17.63 23.65 1.17
C HIS A 121 18.88 24.50 0.89
N TRP A 122 19.92 24.34 1.70
CA TRP A 122 21.14 25.16 1.68
C TRP A 122 21.86 25.23 0.32
N LYS A 123 21.83 24.15 -0.47
CA LYS A 123 22.38 24.11 -1.85
C LYS A 123 21.70 25.08 -2.84
N MET A 124 20.62 25.76 -2.45
CA MET A 124 19.99 26.79 -3.28
C MET A 124 20.45 28.21 -2.91
N LEU A 125 21.26 28.37 -1.87
CA LEU A 125 21.77 29.66 -1.40
C LEU A 125 23.14 30.01 -2.02
N PHE A 126 23.72 29.08 -2.79
CA PHE A 126 25.01 29.19 -3.49
C PHE A 126 24.84 28.65 -4.91
#